data_AF-A0A1D2MDL4-F1
#
_entry.id   AF-A0A1D2MDL4-F1
#
_cell.length_a   1.000
_cell.length_b   1.000
_cell.length_c   1.000
_cell.angle_alpha   90.00
_cell.angle_beta   90.00
_cell.angle_gamma   90.00
#
_symmetry.space_group_name_H-M   'P 1'
#
loop_
_entity.id
_entity.type
_entity.pdbx_description
1 polymer ?
#
loop_
_entity_poly.entity_id
_entity_poly.type
_entity_poly.pdbx_seq_one_letter_code
_entity_poly.pdbx_strand_id
1 'polypeptide(L)'
;MEGNCNLWCRMESERAKIPNIVRDEYIPIFIVKCLHEKLEPGDAGGVVLKKFGAFNHTTEESMWTDDTFLEDNVDFEGMFLLSKENLNYVGRVLRFAKEAYECFHLDKKHFGRYFTDEYEHPCLELLYLMDALYNLLPVTGYLMWMKQLSQKKYFKEQFLSFVFSPTAFRFEDRQRSTRILEHFLECIILNHYCNPDNKPELKSSKLLCGDILKEMAVKLSQEESYQANPTNYSIVLAIFKDVDIPNSVRTRYFSDNLTIILNMGEKTISARKRSLTISRKMIRSTLSSVNVMEIVSTILQTADFNWEILLFLITVWIKEKEKNATTLLKDAIKSLIRDGLLKRNENDVTTGFILARHCSLVASTFFSRYEKWFTNMFESGMYSPANDAETFTFLTEMLTSWLPNEPSCFLHVHATFWPFVPKGCRETWNDYISLAKVRISEYKEVEEAMQFEPNLNDPIQYEVEMAIKAFEKNGKIPQSILKLWIVRKKYYLESLLPVLLRKPSGHSGVPLSDSKRRFIELLRREGKIPDAMYTEYKAAIRSS
;
A
#
# COMPACT_ATOMS: atom_id res chain seq x y z
N MET A 1 9.69 50.89 -3.07
CA MET A 1 10.87 51.21 -3.91
C MET A 1 12.09 51.64 -3.08
N GLU A 2 11.93 52.20 -1.88
CA GLU A 2 13.06 52.63 -1.02
C GLU A 2 14.02 51.50 -0.55
N GLY A 3 13.57 50.24 -0.54
CA GLY A 3 14.42 49.09 -0.15
C GLY A 3 15.42 48.62 -1.21
N ASN A 4 15.09 48.72 -2.51
CA ASN A 4 15.98 48.28 -3.61
C ASN A 4 17.16 49.26 -3.79
N CYS A 5 16.94 50.56 -3.52
CA CYS A 5 18.01 51.56 -3.51
C CYS A 5 19.12 51.20 -2.54
N ASN A 6 18.83 50.59 -1.38
CA ASN A 6 19.86 50.31 -0.37
C ASN A 6 20.78 49.14 -0.78
N LEU A 7 20.27 48.08 -1.44
CA LEU A 7 21.11 46.99 -1.95
C LEU A 7 21.92 47.42 -3.18
N TRP A 8 21.32 48.20 -4.09
CA TRP A 8 22.05 48.75 -5.24
C TRP A 8 23.14 49.72 -4.78
N CYS A 9 22.84 50.61 -3.84
CA CYS A 9 23.83 51.51 -3.23
C CYS A 9 24.90 50.72 -2.44
N ARG A 10 24.56 49.61 -1.80
CA ARG A 10 25.55 48.75 -1.11
C ARG A 10 26.44 48.02 -2.12
N MET A 11 25.89 47.54 -3.23
CA MET A 11 26.67 46.95 -4.32
C MET A 11 27.59 47.99 -4.97
N GLU A 12 27.11 49.20 -5.24
CA GLU A 12 27.92 50.32 -5.75
C GLU A 12 28.95 50.83 -4.72
N SER A 13 28.62 50.80 -3.43
CA SER A 13 29.58 51.11 -2.37
C SER A 13 30.67 50.04 -2.22
N GLU A 14 30.34 48.77 -2.42
CA GLU A 14 31.32 47.67 -2.47
C GLU A 14 32.14 47.71 -3.76
N ARG A 15 31.53 48.09 -4.90
CA ARG A 15 32.24 48.41 -6.15
C ARG A 15 33.28 49.51 -5.95
N ALA A 16 32.95 50.56 -5.20
CA ALA A 16 33.88 51.64 -4.90
C ALA A 16 35.09 51.18 -4.07
N LYS A 17 34.94 50.12 -3.25
CA LYS A 17 36.03 49.53 -2.45
C LYS A 17 36.82 48.48 -3.23
N ILE A 18 36.17 47.72 -4.11
CA ILE A 18 36.74 46.66 -4.93
C ILE A 18 36.24 46.85 -6.37
N PRO A 19 36.99 47.58 -7.22
CA PRO A 19 36.55 48.05 -8.54
C PRO A 19 36.08 46.95 -9.52
N ASN A 20 36.40 45.68 -9.26
CA ASN A 20 36.09 44.55 -10.12
C ASN A 20 34.78 43.81 -9.78
N ILE A 21 34.06 44.15 -8.70
CA ILE A 21 32.86 43.41 -8.23
C ILE A 21 31.64 43.50 -9.19
N VAL A 22 31.62 44.44 -10.14
CA VAL A 22 30.47 44.63 -11.07
C VAL A 22 30.78 44.08 -12.47
N ARG A 23 31.61 43.04 -12.54
CA ARG A 23 31.55 42.15 -13.72
C ARG A 23 30.48 41.10 -13.46
N ASP A 24 29.77 40.74 -14.51
CA ASP A 24 28.71 39.71 -14.52
C ASP A 24 29.09 38.42 -13.77
N GLU A 25 30.38 38.08 -13.78
CA GLU A 25 31.00 36.94 -13.08
C GLU A 25 31.00 37.03 -11.53
N TYR A 26 30.91 38.22 -10.93
CA TYR A 26 30.96 38.42 -9.46
C TYR A 26 29.58 38.58 -8.81
N ILE A 27 28.54 38.81 -9.60
CA ILE A 27 27.16 38.88 -9.11
C ILE A 27 26.77 37.60 -8.34
N PRO A 28 27.02 36.36 -8.85
CA PRO A 28 26.84 35.14 -8.05
C PRO A 28 27.54 35.18 -6.68
N ILE A 29 28.80 35.62 -6.67
CA ILE A 29 29.66 35.66 -5.48
C ILE A 29 29.10 36.62 -4.43
N PHE A 30 28.70 37.81 -4.87
CA PHE A 30 28.10 38.83 -4.01
C PHE A 30 26.79 38.34 -3.36
N ILE A 31 25.92 37.69 -4.14
CA ILE A 31 24.65 37.16 -3.64
C ILE A 31 24.90 36.08 -2.57
N VAL A 32 25.77 35.11 -2.86
CA VAL A 32 26.10 34.05 -1.90
C VAL A 32 26.70 34.62 -0.62
N LYS A 33 27.63 35.58 -0.73
CA LYS A 33 28.19 36.27 0.45
C LYS A 33 27.12 37.01 1.26
N CYS A 34 26.20 37.72 0.61
CA CYS A 34 25.11 38.40 1.31
C CYS A 34 24.21 37.44 2.08
N LEU A 35 23.97 36.24 1.53
CA LEU A 35 23.24 35.18 2.23
C LEU A 35 24.06 34.61 3.38
N HIS A 36 25.34 34.33 3.16
CA HIS A 36 26.25 33.78 4.18
C HIS A 36 26.40 34.72 5.39
N GLU A 37 26.65 36.02 5.17
CA GLU A 37 26.86 37.02 6.23
C GLU A 37 25.69 37.13 7.21
N LYS A 38 24.46 36.91 6.76
CA LYS A 38 23.25 37.05 7.60
C LYS A 38 22.72 35.71 8.12
N LEU A 39 23.06 34.61 7.47
CA LEU A 39 22.63 33.26 7.86
C LEU A 39 23.69 32.50 8.67
N GLU A 40 24.86 33.10 8.91
CA GLU A 40 25.91 32.56 9.79
C GLU A 40 25.52 32.47 11.28
N PRO A 41 26.15 31.55 12.04
CA PRO A 41 25.66 31.02 13.29
C PRO A 41 26.01 31.95 14.47
N GLY A 42 25.13 32.90 14.79
CA GLY A 42 25.35 33.81 15.92
C GLY A 42 24.09 34.30 16.62
N ASP A 43 23.09 34.77 15.86
CA ASP A 43 22.05 35.63 16.47
C ASP A 43 20.60 35.25 16.15
N ALA A 44 20.33 34.05 15.64
CA ALA A 44 18.96 33.51 15.62
C ALA A 44 19.02 31.98 15.72
N GLY A 45 18.25 31.41 16.65
CA GLY A 45 18.27 29.98 16.96
C GLY A 45 18.26 29.08 15.71
N GLY A 46 19.17 28.11 15.73
CA GLY A 46 19.06 26.92 14.88
C GLY A 46 19.90 26.89 13.60
N VAL A 47 21.04 27.57 13.52
CA VAL A 47 22.11 27.11 12.61
C VAL A 47 23.33 26.86 13.48
N VAL A 48 23.52 25.63 13.94
CA VAL A 48 24.79 25.21 14.54
C VAL A 48 25.62 24.60 13.42
N LEU A 49 26.42 25.43 12.76
CA LEU A 49 27.73 24.96 12.30
C LEU A 49 28.71 25.46 13.35
N LYS A 50 29.08 24.60 14.31
CA LYS A 50 30.26 24.89 15.13
C LYS A 50 31.41 25.10 14.16
N LYS A 51 32.04 26.28 14.22
CA LYS A 51 33.33 26.55 13.56
C LYS A 51 34.27 25.38 13.84
N PHE A 52 34.76 24.75 12.78
CA PHE A 52 35.94 23.88 12.85
C PHE A 52 37.09 24.70 13.44
N GLY A 53 37.37 24.48 14.72
CA GLY A 53 38.49 25.09 15.41
C GLY A 53 39.79 24.52 14.86
N ALA A 54 40.70 25.40 14.47
CA ALA A 54 42.09 25.07 14.24
C ALA A 54 42.64 24.28 15.45
N PHE A 55 42.92 22.99 15.26
CA PHE A 55 43.69 22.22 16.22
C PHE A 55 45.16 22.31 15.85
N ASN A 56 45.93 22.86 16.78
CA ASN A 56 47.38 22.87 16.73
C ASN A 56 47.90 21.45 16.54
N HIS A 57 48.83 21.30 15.59
CA HIS A 57 49.65 20.11 15.43
C HIS A 57 50.42 19.81 16.72
N THR A 58 50.01 18.79 17.45
CA THR A 58 50.94 17.95 18.22
C THR A 58 50.38 16.53 18.30
N THR A 59 50.93 15.68 17.42
CA THR A 59 51.26 14.25 17.63
C THR A 59 50.38 13.44 18.59
N GLU A 60 49.49 12.62 18.02
CA GLU A 60 49.46 11.16 18.22
C GLU A 60 48.45 10.55 17.24
N GLU A 61 48.96 9.78 16.28
CA GLU A 61 48.18 8.98 15.33
C GLU A 61 47.56 7.80 16.09
N SER A 62 46.23 7.78 16.29
CA SER A 62 45.39 6.58 16.06
C SER A 62 43.91 6.81 16.37
N MET A 63 43.07 6.19 15.53
CA MET A 63 41.68 5.79 15.81
C MET A 63 40.58 6.86 15.94
N TRP A 64 40.25 7.60 14.87
CA TRP A 64 38.86 8.02 14.62
C TRP A 64 38.64 8.11 13.10
N THR A 65 37.82 7.21 12.55
CA THR A 65 37.30 7.31 11.18
C THR A 65 36.12 8.29 11.18
N ASP A 66 36.18 9.32 10.33
CA ASP A 66 35.26 10.47 10.20
C ASP A 66 33.76 10.15 9.93
N ASP A 67 33.34 8.88 9.92
CA ASP A 67 31.97 8.47 9.56
C ASP A 67 30.96 8.48 10.72
N THR A 68 31.39 8.60 11.97
CA THR A 68 30.52 8.37 13.15
C THR A 68 29.84 9.63 13.74
N PHE A 69 30.24 10.84 13.33
CA PHE A 69 29.82 12.05 14.06
C PHE A 69 28.40 12.56 13.72
N LEU A 70 27.89 12.25 12.52
CA LEU A 70 26.53 12.64 12.11
C LEU A 70 25.45 11.68 12.62
N GLU A 71 25.80 10.47 13.05
CA GLU A 71 24.81 9.45 13.40
C GLU A 71 24.12 9.69 14.75
N ASP A 72 24.71 10.48 15.66
CA ASP A 72 24.23 10.54 17.05
C ASP A 72 23.71 11.90 17.55
N ASN A 73 23.87 13.06 16.88
CA ASN A 73 23.63 14.36 17.56
C ASN A 73 23.16 15.59 16.74
N VAL A 74 22.66 15.47 15.50
CA VAL A 74 22.08 16.65 14.81
C VAL A 74 20.57 16.71 14.99
N ASP A 75 20.12 17.53 15.94
CA ASP A 75 18.72 17.90 16.07
C ASP A 75 18.35 18.96 15.01
N PHE A 76 17.62 18.54 13.99
CA PHE A 76 17.13 19.43 12.94
C PHE A 76 15.86 20.21 13.36
N GLU A 77 15.36 20.02 14.58
CA GLU A 77 14.13 20.66 15.03
C GLU A 77 14.25 22.19 15.02
N GLY A 78 13.52 22.84 14.10
CA GLY A 78 13.57 24.29 13.87
C GLY A 78 14.54 24.76 12.78
N MET A 79 15.32 23.87 12.15
CA MET A 79 16.31 24.23 11.11
C MET A 79 15.75 24.27 9.68
N PHE A 80 14.47 23.90 9.48
CA PHE A 80 13.86 23.80 8.15
C PHE A 80 13.42 25.15 7.57
N LEU A 81 13.12 26.09 8.46
CA LEU A 81 12.39 27.32 8.22
C LEU A 81 13.22 28.52 8.68
N LEU A 82 13.31 29.55 7.85
CA LEU A 82 13.91 30.83 8.22
C LEU A 82 13.06 31.54 9.29
N SER A 83 13.72 32.26 10.21
CA SER A 83 13.01 33.17 11.11
C SER A 83 12.29 34.25 10.31
N LYS A 84 11.24 34.86 10.86
CA LYS A 84 10.52 35.97 10.20
C LYS A 84 11.45 37.14 9.86
N GLU A 85 12.47 37.39 10.68
CA GLU A 85 13.50 38.41 10.41
C GLU A 85 14.37 38.02 9.21
N ASN A 86 14.86 36.78 9.18
CA ASN A 86 15.69 36.28 8.09
C ASN A 86 14.91 36.20 6.77
N LEU A 87 13.62 35.85 6.81
CA LEU A 87 12.77 35.76 5.62
C LEU A 87 12.66 37.10 4.87
N ASN A 88 12.52 38.21 5.60
CA ASN A 88 12.48 39.56 5.00
C ASN A 88 13.82 39.96 4.39
N TYR A 89 14.93 39.59 5.02
CA TYR A 89 16.26 39.86 4.47
C TYR A 89 16.54 39.01 3.23
N VAL A 90 16.39 37.69 3.34
CA VAL A 90 16.58 36.72 2.25
C VAL A 90 15.68 37.10 1.07
N GLY A 91 14.41 37.44 1.31
CA GLY A 91 13.49 37.87 0.26
C GLY A 91 13.95 39.12 -0.50
N ARG A 92 14.66 40.06 0.15
CA ARG A 92 15.27 41.22 -0.52
C ARG A 92 16.49 40.83 -1.34
N VAL A 93 17.37 40.01 -0.79
CA VAL A 93 18.58 39.53 -1.49
C VAL A 93 18.19 38.71 -2.73
N LEU A 94 17.24 37.78 -2.61
CA LEU A 94 16.78 36.96 -3.72
C LEU A 94 15.99 37.77 -4.77
N ARG A 95 15.24 38.80 -4.36
CA ARG A 95 14.60 39.72 -5.31
C ARG A 95 15.64 40.48 -6.12
N PHE A 96 16.64 41.04 -5.45
CA PHE A 96 17.75 41.71 -6.10
C PHE A 96 18.49 40.75 -7.04
N ALA A 97 18.78 39.53 -6.60
CA ALA A 97 19.40 38.50 -7.44
C ALA A 97 18.57 38.23 -8.69
N LYS A 98 17.25 38.04 -8.56
CA LYS A 98 16.36 37.84 -9.70
C LYS A 98 16.42 39.01 -10.69
N GLU A 99 16.27 40.23 -10.20
CA GLU A 99 16.35 41.45 -11.02
C GLU A 99 17.71 41.57 -11.73
N ALA A 100 18.82 41.27 -11.05
CA ALA A 100 20.15 41.30 -11.65
C ALA A 100 20.31 40.25 -12.76
N TYR A 101 19.89 39.00 -12.53
CA TYR A 101 19.99 37.94 -13.54
C TYR A 101 19.11 38.23 -14.77
N GLU A 102 17.94 38.85 -14.57
CA GLU A 102 17.05 39.26 -15.66
C GLU A 102 17.61 40.44 -16.45
N CYS A 103 18.13 41.47 -15.78
CA CYS A 103 18.70 42.66 -16.41
C CYS A 103 20.00 42.39 -17.17
N PHE A 104 20.87 41.53 -16.64
CA PHE A 104 22.19 41.23 -17.21
C PHE A 104 22.22 39.92 -18.03
N HIS A 105 21.09 39.23 -18.19
CA HIS A 105 20.98 37.96 -18.92
C HIS A 105 22.00 36.89 -18.47
N LEU A 106 22.24 36.80 -17.15
CA LEU A 106 23.25 35.92 -16.58
C LEU A 106 22.82 34.44 -16.63
N ASP A 107 23.80 33.55 -16.79
CA ASP A 107 23.55 32.10 -16.73
C ASP A 107 23.32 31.64 -15.28
N LYS A 108 22.08 31.27 -14.98
CA LYS A 108 21.66 30.71 -13.69
C LYS A 108 22.39 29.42 -13.32
N LYS A 109 22.95 28.67 -14.29
CA LYS A 109 23.77 27.48 -13.99
C LYS A 109 25.07 27.85 -13.29
N HIS A 110 25.66 28.99 -13.64
CA HIS A 110 26.87 29.47 -13.00
C HIS A 110 26.60 29.82 -11.53
N PHE A 111 25.48 30.51 -11.28
CA PHE A 111 24.99 30.78 -9.92
C PHE A 111 24.82 29.50 -9.11
N GLY A 112 24.09 28.53 -9.66
CA GLY A 112 23.75 27.32 -8.94
C GLY A 112 24.97 26.47 -8.60
N ARG A 113 25.93 26.34 -9.51
CA ARG A 113 27.20 25.67 -9.23
C ARG A 113 27.97 26.37 -8.11
N TYR A 114 28.10 27.69 -8.19
CA TYR A 114 28.79 28.46 -7.17
C TYR A 114 28.08 28.37 -5.81
N PHE A 115 26.76 28.48 -5.78
CA PHE A 115 25.95 28.31 -4.57
C PHE A 115 26.12 26.92 -3.97
N THR A 116 26.05 25.85 -4.77
CA THR A 116 26.24 24.48 -4.27
C THR A 116 27.66 24.21 -3.79
N ASP A 117 28.68 24.84 -4.39
CA ASP A 117 30.07 24.68 -3.97
C ASP A 117 30.38 25.45 -2.67
N GLU A 118 29.77 26.63 -2.46
CA GLU A 118 30.06 27.50 -1.30
C GLU A 118 29.07 27.36 -0.13
N TYR A 119 27.84 26.94 -0.40
CA TYR A 119 26.78 26.84 0.60
C TYR A 119 26.45 25.36 0.85
N GLU A 120 27.23 24.72 1.74
CA GLU A 120 27.19 23.26 1.95
C GLU A 120 25.85 22.77 2.56
N HIS A 121 25.24 23.58 3.44
CA HIS A 121 24.11 23.17 4.28
C HIS A 121 22.94 24.18 4.27
N PRO A 122 22.32 24.46 3.11
CA PRO A 122 21.15 25.35 3.04
C PRO A 122 19.93 24.71 3.71
N CYS A 123 19.09 25.53 4.33
CA CYS A 123 17.78 25.07 4.81
C CYS A 123 16.82 24.88 3.63
N LEU A 124 15.85 23.96 3.79
CA LEU A 124 14.85 23.65 2.77
C LEU A 124 14.09 24.89 2.27
N GLU A 125 13.74 25.81 3.17
CA GLU A 125 13.02 27.01 2.74
C GLU A 125 13.87 27.91 1.84
N LEU A 126 15.16 28.10 2.11
CA LEU A 126 16.01 28.91 1.25
C LEU A 126 16.01 28.36 -0.18
N LEU A 127 16.19 27.03 -0.31
CA LEU A 127 16.10 26.32 -1.58
C LEU A 127 14.72 26.47 -2.24
N TYR A 128 13.64 26.35 -1.47
CA TYR A 128 12.27 26.58 -1.96
C TYR A 128 12.08 27.99 -2.51
N LEU A 129 12.53 29.02 -1.79
CA LEU A 129 12.43 30.41 -2.23
C LEU A 129 13.20 30.60 -3.54
N MET A 130 14.45 30.13 -3.60
CA MET A 130 15.31 30.24 -4.77
C MET A 130 14.71 29.59 -6.00
N ASP A 131 14.03 28.45 -5.85
CA ASP A 131 13.37 27.75 -6.95
C ASP A 131 11.98 28.35 -7.24
N ALA A 132 11.02 28.12 -6.35
CA ALA A 132 9.60 28.34 -6.59
C ALA A 132 9.18 29.81 -6.67
N LEU A 133 9.85 30.72 -5.93
CA LEU A 133 9.48 32.14 -5.90
C LEU A 133 10.36 33.01 -6.79
N TYR A 134 11.67 32.73 -6.80
CA TYR A 134 12.65 33.59 -7.46
C TYR A 134 13.23 33.01 -8.75
N ASN A 135 13.03 31.72 -9.03
CA ASN A 135 13.52 31.05 -10.24
C ASN A 135 15.02 31.31 -10.50
N LEU A 136 15.83 31.20 -9.46
CA LEU A 136 17.28 31.41 -9.48
C LEU A 136 18.05 30.10 -9.53
N LEU A 137 17.64 29.14 -8.71
CA LEU A 137 18.27 27.83 -8.58
C LEU A 137 17.17 26.77 -8.49
N PRO A 138 16.94 25.98 -9.55
CA PRO A 138 16.05 24.83 -9.47
C PRO A 138 16.54 23.84 -8.42
N VAL A 139 15.63 23.30 -7.58
CA VAL A 139 15.97 22.24 -6.62
C VAL A 139 16.60 21.05 -7.34
N THR A 140 16.09 20.73 -8.54
CA THR A 140 16.66 19.68 -9.41
C THR A 140 18.12 19.97 -9.78
N GLY A 141 18.45 21.23 -10.07
CA GLY A 141 19.83 21.68 -10.32
C GLY A 141 20.72 21.52 -9.09
N TYR A 142 20.23 21.94 -7.92
CA TYR A 142 20.95 21.75 -6.65
C TYR A 142 21.24 20.26 -6.38
N LEU A 143 20.24 19.39 -6.54
CA LEU A 143 20.39 17.94 -6.38
C LEU A 143 21.42 17.32 -7.33
N MET A 144 21.48 17.82 -8.57
CA MET A 144 22.44 17.37 -9.58
C MET A 144 23.88 17.81 -9.28
N TRP A 145 24.05 19.01 -8.74
CA TRP A 145 25.38 19.61 -8.54
C TRP A 145 26.03 19.28 -7.20
N MET A 146 25.33 18.62 -6.27
CA MET A 146 25.94 18.11 -5.04
C MET A 146 27.06 17.10 -5.34
N LYS A 147 28.30 17.50 -5.04
CA LYS A 147 29.50 16.67 -5.26
C LYS A 147 29.84 15.84 -4.04
N GLN A 148 29.70 16.42 -2.85
CA GLN A 148 30.14 15.80 -1.60
C GLN A 148 29.08 14.87 -1.03
N LEU A 149 29.53 13.80 -0.36
CA LEU A 149 28.64 12.87 0.33
C LEU A 149 27.98 13.53 1.56
N SER A 150 28.69 14.44 2.23
CA SER A 150 28.19 15.25 3.35
C SER A 150 26.95 16.04 2.96
N GLN A 151 26.99 16.76 1.84
CA GLN A 151 25.87 17.53 1.29
C GLN A 151 24.63 16.65 1.04
N LYS A 152 24.83 15.48 0.42
CA LYS A 152 23.74 14.53 0.11
C LYS A 152 23.13 13.93 1.38
N LYS A 153 23.98 13.53 2.33
CA LYS A 153 23.57 13.01 3.64
C LYS A 153 22.77 14.07 4.41
N TYR A 154 23.31 15.29 4.49
CA TYR A 154 22.65 16.44 5.11
C TYR A 154 21.27 16.73 4.49
N PHE A 155 21.19 16.83 3.16
CA PHE A 155 19.91 17.09 2.48
C PHE A 155 18.88 15.99 2.77
N LYS A 156 19.30 14.72 2.69
CA LYS A 156 18.45 13.57 2.98
C LYS A 156 17.94 13.61 4.43
N GLU A 157 18.82 13.80 5.40
CA GLU A 157 18.47 13.84 6.82
C GLU A 157 17.60 15.04 7.16
N GLN A 158 17.91 16.22 6.63
CA GLN A 158 17.10 17.43 6.80
C GLN A 158 15.69 17.24 6.21
N PHE A 159 15.58 16.69 5.00
CA PHE A 159 14.28 16.46 4.36
C PHE A 159 13.44 15.43 5.12
N LEU A 160 14.03 14.29 5.49
CA LEU A 160 13.30 13.28 6.27
C LEU A 160 12.90 13.80 7.64
N SER A 161 13.78 14.55 8.31
CA SER A 161 13.46 15.20 9.59
C SER A 161 12.33 16.22 9.44
N PHE A 162 12.28 16.96 8.32
CA PHE A 162 11.18 17.89 8.03
C PHE A 162 9.85 17.16 7.84
N VAL A 163 9.82 16.11 7.03
CA VAL A 163 8.63 15.29 6.75
C VAL A 163 8.04 14.71 8.04
N PHE A 164 8.91 14.22 8.93
CA PHE A 164 8.51 13.56 10.17
C PHE A 164 8.62 14.45 11.41
N SER A 165 8.87 15.75 11.26
CA SER A 165 9.00 16.67 12.39
C SER A 165 7.64 16.82 13.09
N PRO A 166 7.58 16.75 14.44
CA PRO A 166 6.35 17.05 15.18
C PRO A 166 5.92 18.52 15.09
N THR A 167 6.87 19.42 14.82
CA THR A 167 6.71 20.87 14.96
C THR A 167 6.64 21.61 13.63
N ALA A 168 7.11 21.01 12.53
CA ALA A 168 7.09 21.63 11.20
C ALA A 168 5.68 22.03 10.72
N PHE A 169 4.63 21.32 11.16
CA PHE A 169 3.25 21.56 10.72
C PHE A 169 2.35 22.22 11.79
N ARG A 170 2.95 22.93 12.75
CA ARG A 170 2.21 23.77 13.72
C ARG A 170 1.37 24.84 13.01
N PHE A 171 0.27 25.28 13.64
CA PHE A 171 -0.73 26.15 13.03
C PHE A 171 -0.16 27.42 12.36
N GLU A 172 0.84 28.06 12.97
CA GLU A 172 1.44 29.30 12.45
C GLU A 172 2.21 29.11 11.13
N ASP A 173 2.95 28.01 11.00
CA ASP A 173 3.81 27.74 9.83
C ASP A 173 3.23 26.69 8.88
N ARG A 174 2.07 26.11 9.20
CA ARG A 174 1.48 24.98 8.47
C ARG A 174 1.39 25.22 6.97
N GLN A 175 0.89 26.38 6.54
CA GLN A 175 0.73 26.68 5.11
C GLN A 175 2.08 26.76 4.40
N ARG A 176 3.10 27.32 5.08
CA ARG A 176 4.45 27.47 4.55
C ARG A 176 5.12 26.12 4.41
N SER A 177 5.07 25.30 5.46
CA SER A 177 5.62 23.95 5.47
C SER A 177 4.95 23.03 4.46
N THR A 178 3.63 23.14 4.29
CA THR A 178 2.88 22.38 3.27
C THR A 178 3.38 22.71 1.86
N ARG A 179 3.56 23.98 1.51
CA ARG A 179 4.06 24.38 0.18
C ARG A 179 5.50 23.93 -0.08
N ILE A 180 6.36 24.02 0.93
CA ILE A 180 7.74 23.53 0.84
C ILE A 180 7.70 22.02 0.62
N LEU A 181 6.95 21.28 1.43
CA LEU A 181 6.84 19.83 1.31
C LEU A 181 6.29 19.40 -0.07
N GLU A 182 5.22 20.04 -0.54
CA GLU A 182 4.64 19.81 -1.88
C GLU A 182 5.69 19.95 -2.97
N HIS A 183 6.40 21.09 -2.99
CA HIS A 183 7.42 21.41 -4.00
C HIS A 183 8.58 20.41 -4.00
N PHE A 184 9.10 20.07 -2.81
CA PHE A 184 10.20 19.12 -2.69
C PHE A 184 9.78 17.70 -3.04
N LEU A 185 8.59 17.25 -2.64
CA LEU A 185 8.09 15.94 -3.03
C LEU A 185 7.93 15.83 -4.54
N GLU A 186 7.37 16.86 -5.20
CA GLU A 186 7.31 16.91 -6.67
C GLU A 186 8.70 16.75 -7.29
N CYS A 187 9.66 17.56 -6.85
CA CYS A 187 11.03 17.54 -7.35
C CYS A 187 11.70 16.17 -7.14
N ILE A 188 11.60 15.59 -5.94
CA ILE A 188 12.24 14.31 -5.61
C ILE A 188 11.63 13.17 -6.43
N ILE A 189 10.30 13.13 -6.57
CA ILE A 189 9.61 12.10 -7.36
C ILE A 189 10.00 12.22 -8.84
N LEU A 190 9.92 13.42 -9.41
CA LEU A 190 10.27 13.64 -10.82
C LEU A 190 11.75 13.31 -11.09
N ASN A 191 12.66 13.70 -10.20
CA ASN A 191 14.08 13.35 -10.36
C ASN A 191 14.32 11.83 -10.32
N HIS A 192 13.63 11.10 -9.44
CA HIS A 192 13.81 9.66 -9.38
C HIS A 192 13.25 8.94 -10.63
N TYR A 193 12.05 9.31 -11.07
CA TYR A 193 11.33 8.56 -12.10
C TYR A 193 11.54 9.04 -13.54
N CYS A 194 11.92 10.31 -13.74
CA CYS A 194 12.06 10.90 -15.06
C CYS A 194 13.52 11.07 -15.51
N ASN A 195 14.49 11.11 -14.59
CA ASN A 195 15.89 11.34 -14.98
C ASN A 195 16.47 10.10 -15.70
N PRO A 196 17.14 10.30 -16.85
CA PRO A 196 17.85 9.23 -17.54
C PRO A 196 19.17 8.87 -16.84
N ASP A 197 19.56 7.60 -16.94
CA ASP A 197 20.79 7.07 -16.33
C ASP A 197 22.07 7.39 -17.12
N ASN A 198 21.96 8.15 -18.22
CA ASN A 198 23.04 8.37 -19.18
C ASN A 198 24.05 9.46 -18.78
N LYS A 199 23.72 10.33 -17.81
CA LYS A 199 24.63 11.36 -17.29
C LYS A 199 24.95 11.08 -15.81
N PRO A 200 26.24 11.11 -15.41
CA PRO A 200 26.63 10.82 -14.02
C PRO A 200 25.92 11.67 -12.96
N GLU A 201 25.76 12.98 -13.21
CA GLU A 201 25.08 13.92 -12.30
C GLU A 201 23.58 13.59 -12.14
N LEU A 202 22.92 13.18 -13.23
CA LEU A 202 21.50 12.76 -13.21
C LEU A 202 21.33 11.42 -12.52
N LYS A 203 22.25 10.49 -12.72
CA LYS A 203 22.26 9.19 -12.03
C LYS A 203 22.45 9.36 -10.53
N SER A 204 23.39 10.24 -10.11
CA SER A 204 23.66 10.54 -8.70
C SER A 204 22.43 11.15 -8.00
N SER A 205 21.80 12.16 -8.61
CA SER A 205 20.60 12.79 -8.05
C SER A 205 19.41 11.82 -8.00
N LYS A 206 19.23 10.98 -9.04
CA LYS A 206 18.21 9.93 -9.08
C LYS A 206 18.37 8.90 -7.97
N LEU A 207 19.61 8.49 -7.67
CA LEU A 207 19.92 7.55 -6.59
C LEU A 207 19.56 8.15 -5.23
N LEU A 208 20.02 9.38 -4.95
CA LEU A 208 19.68 10.11 -3.73
C LEU A 208 18.16 10.24 -3.53
N CYS A 209 17.44 10.63 -4.58
CA CYS A 209 15.98 10.73 -4.52
C CYS A 209 15.31 9.37 -4.26
N GLY A 210 15.81 8.31 -4.90
CA GLY A 210 15.33 6.94 -4.64
C GLY A 210 15.52 6.51 -3.20
N ASP A 211 16.69 6.81 -2.62
CA ASP A 211 17.00 6.50 -1.23
C ASP A 211 16.10 7.27 -0.25
N ILE A 212 15.84 8.56 -0.52
CA ILE A 212 14.90 9.37 0.24
C ILE A 212 13.49 8.77 0.19
N LEU A 213 12.98 8.45 -1.00
CA LEU A 213 11.63 7.90 -1.17
C LEU A 213 11.48 6.53 -0.51
N LYS A 214 12.50 5.67 -0.61
CA LYS A 214 12.52 4.36 0.04
C LYS A 214 12.52 4.48 1.56
N GLU A 215 13.38 5.32 2.13
CA GLU A 215 13.43 5.51 3.59
C GLU A 215 12.15 6.15 4.11
N MET A 216 11.56 7.08 3.36
CA MET A 216 10.28 7.66 3.71
C MET A 216 9.16 6.60 3.69
N ALA A 217 9.12 5.69 2.71
CA ALA A 217 8.16 4.59 2.68
C ALA A 217 8.29 3.66 3.91
N VAL A 218 9.53 3.38 4.33
CA VAL A 218 9.85 2.62 5.56
C VAL A 218 9.35 3.36 6.80
N LYS A 219 9.74 4.63 6.98
CA LYS A 219 9.35 5.45 8.14
C LYS A 219 7.85 5.69 8.24
N LEU A 220 7.14 5.77 7.10
CA LEU A 220 5.68 5.86 7.05
C LEU A 220 4.97 4.57 7.51
N SER A 221 5.67 3.44 7.55
CA SER A 221 5.12 2.13 7.92
C SER A 221 5.44 1.76 9.37
N GLN A 222 6.61 2.18 9.87
CA GLN A 222 7.13 1.87 11.21
C GLN A 222 6.47 2.59 12.39
N GLU A 223 6.63 2.02 13.59
CA GLU A 223 6.02 2.49 14.85
C GLU A 223 6.76 3.59 15.58
N GLU A 224 8.08 3.58 15.54
CA GLU A 224 8.94 4.51 16.29
C GLU A 224 8.90 5.95 15.77
N SER A 225 8.29 6.18 14.59
CA SER A 225 8.01 7.53 14.09
C SER A 225 6.92 8.27 14.90
N TYR A 226 6.35 7.67 15.95
CA TYR A 226 5.28 8.24 16.79
C TYR A 226 5.66 9.45 17.66
N GLN A 227 6.92 9.90 17.66
CA GLN A 227 7.19 11.28 18.10
C GLN A 227 6.60 12.29 17.11
N ALA A 228 6.33 11.93 15.86
CA ALA A 228 5.60 12.72 14.89
C ALA A 228 4.07 12.63 15.13
N ASN A 229 3.44 13.78 15.29
CA ASN A 229 1.99 13.94 15.45
C ASN A 229 1.21 13.20 14.33
N PRO A 230 0.20 12.34 14.63
CA PRO A 230 -0.65 11.66 13.64
C PRO A 230 -1.25 12.59 12.56
N THR A 231 -1.39 13.87 12.90
CA THR A 231 -1.79 14.94 11.98
C THR A 231 -0.80 15.11 10.83
N ASN A 232 0.51 15.05 11.09
CA ASN A 232 1.56 15.30 10.09
C ASN A 232 1.58 14.19 9.05
N TYR A 233 1.37 12.95 9.49
CA TYR A 233 1.22 11.80 8.61
C TYR A 233 0.04 11.95 7.64
N SER A 234 -1.10 12.41 8.15
CA SER A 234 -2.28 12.66 7.31
C SER A 234 -2.06 13.79 6.31
N ILE A 235 -1.27 14.80 6.69
CA ILE A 235 -0.86 15.92 5.82
C ILE A 235 0.06 15.41 4.71
N VAL A 236 1.09 14.61 5.04
CA VAL A 236 2.00 14.02 4.05
C VAL A 236 1.23 13.17 3.04
N LEU A 237 0.33 12.29 3.50
CA LEU A 237 -0.50 11.48 2.60
C LEU A 237 -1.50 12.30 1.76
N ALA A 238 -2.00 13.42 2.31
CA ALA A 238 -2.87 14.33 1.55
C ALA A 238 -2.09 15.04 0.44
N ILE A 239 -0.89 15.56 0.77
CA ILE A 239 0.00 16.20 -0.18
C ILE A 239 0.32 15.25 -1.35
N PHE A 240 0.66 13.98 -1.09
CA PHE A 240 0.92 12.99 -2.14
C PHE A 240 -0.21 12.83 -3.18
N LYS A 241 -1.45 13.13 -2.80
CA LYS A 241 -2.58 13.08 -3.71
C LYS A 241 -2.62 14.30 -4.63
N ASP A 242 -2.19 15.45 -4.12
CA ASP A 242 -2.35 16.76 -4.76
C ASP A 242 -1.08 17.24 -5.46
N VAL A 243 0.07 16.55 -5.28
CA VAL A 243 1.30 16.83 -6.05
C VAL A 243 1.05 16.72 -7.55
N ASP A 244 1.46 17.74 -8.30
CA ASP A 244 1.32 17.83 -9.75
C ASP A 244 2.39 17.00 -10.47
N ILE A 245 2.19 15.67 -10.49
CA ILE A 245 3.05 14.73 -11.22
C ILE A 245 2.26 13.98 -12.29
N PRO A 246 2.90 13.60 -13.42
CA PRO A 246 2.26 12.78 -14.45
C PRO A 246 1.68 11.49 -13.87
N ASN A 247 0.48 11.10 -14.32
CA ASN A 247 -0.19 9.88 -13.84
C ASN A 247 0.66 8.61 -13.97
N SER A 248 1.49 8.52 -15.01
CA SER A 248 2.43 7.40 -15.21
C SER A 248 3.49 7.34 -14.10
N VAL A 249 4.07 8.49 -13.75
CA VAL A 249 5.04 8.63 -12.65
C VAL A 249 4.37 8.33 -11.31
N ARG A 250 3.18 8.89 -11.08
CA ARG A 250 2.39 8.66 -9.88
C ARG A 250 2.11 7.17 -9.67
N THR A 251 1.68 6.48 -10.72
CA THR A 251 1.41 5.04 -10.67
C THR A 251 2.66 4.25 -10.31
N ARG A 252 3.79 4.56 -10.96
CA ARG A 252 5.07 3.87 -10.70
C ARG A 252 5.55 4.10 -9.26
N TYR A 253 5.48 5.33 -8.77
CA TYR A 253 5.77 5.68 -7.38
C TYR A 253 4.93 4.85 -6.40
N PHE A 254 3.61 4.84 -6.54
CA PHE A 254 2.76 4.09 -5.62
C PHE A 254 2.95 2.58 -5.73
N SER A 255 3.27 2.05 -6.92
CA SER A 255 3.61 0.64 -7.08
C SER A 255 4.90 0.27 -6.34
N ASP A 256 5.94 1.09 -6.43
CA ASP A 256 7.21 0.85 -5.74
C ASP A 256 7.03 0.95 -4.23
N ASN A 257 6.29 1.96 -3.74
CA ASN A 257 5.99 2.10 -2.32
C ASN A 257 5.22 0.90 -1.80
N LEU A 258 4.18 0.47 -2.52
CA LEU A 258 3.41 -0.69 -2.13
C LEU A 258 4.30 -1.94 -2.09
N THR A 259 5.18 -2.13 -3.08
CA THR A 259 6.14 -3.24 -3.09
C THR A 259 7.10 -3.19 -1.90
N ILE A 260 7.63 -2.00 -1.59
CA ILE A 260 8.51 -1.79 -0.43
C ILE A 260 7.78 -2.15 0.87
N ILE A 261 6.58 -1.62 1.09
CA ILE A 261 5.74 -1.89 2.27
C ILE A 261 5.46 -3.39 2.41
N LEU A 262 5.14 -4.06 1.30
CA LEU A 262 4.79 -5.48 1.32
C LEU A 262 6.01 -6.40 1.49
N ASN A 263 7.21 -5.94 1.17
CA ASN A 263 8.45 -6.68 1.42
C ASN A 263 9.06 -6.40 2.81
N MET A 264 8.46 -5.53 3.62
CA MET A 264 8.89 -5.36 5.00
C MET A 264 8.46 -6.57 5.83
N GLY A 265 9.41 -7.26 6.47
CA GLY A 265 9.16 -8.40 7.36
C GLY A 265 8.54 -8.01 8.71
N GLU A 266 7.46 -7.22 8.71
CA GLU A 266 6.91 -6.59 9.91
C GLU A 266 6.32 -7.58 10.92
N LYS A 267 6.74 -7.40 12.18
CA LYS A 267 6.38 -8.25 13.33
C LYS A 267 5.29 -7.66 14.25
N THR A 268 4.98 -6.35 14.19
CA THR A 268 4.00 -5.72 15.09
C THR A 268 2.63 -5.49 14.45
N ILE A 269 1.56 -5.62 15.26
CA ILE A 269 0.16 -5.48 14.80
C ILE A 269 -0.15 -4.05 14.34
N SER A 270 0.45 -3.05 14.99
CA SER A 270 0.28 -1.62 14.70
C SER A 270 0.89 -1.22 13.36
N ALA A 271 2.10 -1.70 13.04
CA ALA A 271 2.75 -1.49 11.75
C ALA A 271 1.91 -2.07 10.61
N ARG A 272 1.41 -3.31 10.77
CA ARG A 272 0.46 -3.95 9.83
C ARG A 272 -0.81 -3.10 9.58
N LYS A 273 -1.40 -2.51 10.62
CA LYS A 273 -2.59 -1.63 10.50
C LYS A 273 -2.28 -0.32 9.75
N ARG A 274 -1.07 0.23 9.86
CA ARG A 274 -0.66 1.42 9.10
C ARG A 274 -0.43 1.07 7.64
N SER A 275 0.36 0.05 7.38
CA SER A 275 0.56 -0.52 6.05
C SER A 275 -0.79 -0.80 5.37
N LEU A 276 -1.80 -1.27 6.13
CA LEU A 276 -3.18 -1.43 5.63
C LEU A 276 -3.81 -0.13 5.18
N THR A 277 -3.71 0.89 6.01
CA THR A 277 -4.32 2.20 5.76
C THR A 277 -3.67 2.88 4.55
N ILE A 278 -2.35 2.77 4.42
CA ILE A 278 -1.59 3.28 3.27
C ILE A 278 -1.99 2.54 2.00
N SER A 279 -1.83 1.22 1.98
CA SER A 279 -2.12 0.36 0.82
C SER A 279 -3.56 0.53 0.36
N ARG A 280 -4.50 0.62 1.30
CA ARG A 280 -5.91 0.89 1.01
C ARG A 280 -6.11 2.23 0.31
N LYS A 281 -5.49 3.31 0.81
CA LYS A 281 -5.56 4.62 0.17
C LYS A 281 -4.94 4.60 -1.24
N MET A 282 -3.74 4.04 -1.39
CA MET A 282 -3.02 3.95 -2.67
C MET A 282 -3.83 3.19 -3.72
N ILE A 283 -4.37 2.02 -3.36
CA ILE A 283 -5.19 1.20 -4.26
C ILE A 283 -6.48 1.93 -4.62
N ARG A 284 -7.17 2.52 -3.64
CA ARG A 284 -8.45 3.21 -3.88
C ARG A 284 -8.30 4.36 -4.87
N SER A 285 -7.38 5.29 -4.61
CA SER A 285 -7.31 6.57 -5.33
C SER A 285 -6.46 6.53 -6.59
N THR A 286 -5.46 5.64 -6.66
CA THR A 286 -4.38 5.83 -7.63
C THR A 286 -4.09 4.61 -8.49
N LEU A 287 -3.96 3.42 -7.88
CA LEU A 287 -3.60 2.22 -8.64
C LEU A 287 -4.81 1.63 -9.37
N SER A 288 -4.62 1.29 -10.65
CA SER A 288 -5.57 0.48 -11.39
C SER A 288 -5.49 -0.98 -10.95
N SER A 289 -6.52 -1.79 -11.25
CA SER A 289 -6.47 -3.22 -10.93
C SER A 289 -5.38 -3.96 -11.71
N VAL A 290 -5.00 -3.46 -12.89
CA VAL A 290 -3.87 -4.01 -13.66
C VAL A 290 -2.56 -3.77 -12.94
N ASN A 291 -2.33 -2.57 -12.40
CA ASN A 291 -1.09 -2.26 -11.67
C ASN A 291 -0.97 -3.08 -10.38
N VAL A 292 -2.07 -3.29 -9.66
CA VAL A 292 -2.05 -4.17 -8.48
C VAL A 292 -1.75 -5.61 -8.88
N MET A 293 -2.28 -6.09 -10.00
CA MET A 293 -1.97 -7.43 -10.51
C MET A 293 -0.49 -7.57 -10.89
N GLU A 294 0.11 -6.57 -11.52
CA GLU A 294 1.56 -6.56 -11.83
C GLU A 294 2.39 -6.71 -10.55
N ILE A 295 2.05 -5.96 -9.49
CA ILE A 295 2.72 -6.05 -8.18
C ILE A 295 2.54 -7.44 -7.57
N VAL A 296 1.32 -8.00 -7.60
CA VAL A 296 1.05 -9.37 -7.13
C VAL A 296 1.91 -10.38 -7.90
N SER A 297 1.98 -10.26 -9.23
CA SER A 297 2.80 -11.14 -10.07
C SER A 297 4.28 -11.01 -9.74
N THR A 298 4.80 -9.81 -9.49
CA THR A 298 6.19 -9.60 -9.07
C THR A 298 6.46 -10.25 -7.72
N ILE A 299 5.57 -10.09 -6.74
CA ILE A 299 5.71 -10.71 -5.41
C ILE A 299 5.73 -12.23 -5.53
N LEU A 300 4.82 -12.81 -6.33
CA LEU A 300 4.77 -14.26 -6.57
C LEU A 300 6.03 -14.83 -7.24
N GLN A 301 6.81 -13.99 -7.96
CA GLN A 301 8.07 -14.38 -8.57
C GLN A 301 9.27 -14.32 -7.59
N THR A 302 9.11 -13.67 -6.43
CA THR A 302 10.17 -13.65 -5.41
C THR A 302 10.18 -14.97 -4.65
N ALA A 303 11.37 -15.56 -4.42
CA ALA A 303 11.48 -16.89 -3.82
C ALA A 303 10.94 -16.97 -2.38
N ASP A 304 11.03 -15.87 -1.62
CA ASP A 304 10.69 -15.80 -0.19
C ASP A 304 9.72 -14.64 0.10
N PHE A 305 8.49 -14.71 -0.40
CA PHE A 305 7.46 -13.72 -0.05
C PHE A 305 6.61 -14.14 1.16
N ASN A 306 6.05 -13.15 1.86
CA ASN A 306 5.18 -13.39 3.01
C ASN A 306 3.71 -13.59 2.57
N TRP A 307 3.18 -14.80 2.77
CA TRP A 307 1.79 -15.15 2.45
C TRP A 307 0.77 -14.25 3.15
N GLU A 308 1.00 -13.90 4.41
CA GLU A 308 0.10 -13.02 5.16
C GLU A 308 -0.05 -11.68 4.45
N ILE A 309 1.07 -11.13 3.97
CA ILE A 309 1.13 -9.84 3.30
C ILE A 309 0.47 -9.90 1.91
N LEU A 310 0.70 -10.97 1.15
CA LEU A 310 0.06 -11.17 -0.15
C LEU A 310 -1.47 -11.28 0.00
N LEU A 311 -1.94 -12.14 0.90
CA LEU A 311 -3.38 -12.34 1.13
C LEU A 311 -4.04 -11.08 1.67
N PHE A 312 -3.32 -10.32 2.47
CA PHE A 312 -3.73 -8.99 2.90
C PHE A 312 -3.90 -8.02 1.73
N LEU A 313 -2.90 -7.91 0.84
CA LEU A 313 -2.99 -7.07 -0.36
C LEU A 313 -4.22 -7.43 -1.18
N ILE A 314 -4.45 -8.72 -1.40
CA ILE A 314 -5.60 -9.23 -2.17
C ILE A 314 -6.92 -8.85 -1.49
N THR A 315 -7.00 -8.93 -0.15
CA THR A 315 -8.18 -8.51 0.61
C THR A 315 -8.48 -7.02 0.40
N VAL A 316 -7.45 -6.17 0.49
CA VAL A 316 -7.58 -4.72 0.27
C VAL A 316 -8.01 -4.43 -1.16
N TRP A 317 -7.38 -5.11 -2.11
CA TRP A 317 -7.65 -4.92 -3.53
C TRP A 317 -9.09 -5.30 -3.89
N ILE A 318 -9.58 -6.44 -3.41
CA ILE A 318 -10.97 -6.88 -3.58
C ILE A 318 -11.93 -5.87 -2.94
N LYS A 319 -11.65 -5.39 -1.72
CA LYS A 319 -12.52 -4.43 -1.03
C LYS A 319 -12.62 -3.07 -1.75
N GLU A 320 -11.54 -2.61 -2.38
CA GLU A 320 -11.52 -1.28 -3.01
C GLU A 320 -11.88 -1.32 -4.51
N LYS A 321 -11.72 -2.44 -5.21
CA LYS A 321 -11.96 -2.55 -6.68
C LYS A 321 -12.99 -3.61 -7.07
N GLU A 322 -13.50 -4.39 -6.11
CA GLU A 322 -14.61 -5.33 -6.25
C GLU A 322 -14.51 -6.22 -7.52
N LYS A 323 -15.40 -5.99 -8.49
CA LYS A 323 -15.50 -6.76 -9.73
C LYS A 323 -14.19 -6.78 -10.52
N ASN A 324 -13.49 -5.64 -10.64
CA ASN A 324 -12.28 -5.56 -11.45
C ASN A 324 -11.13 -6.38 -10.87
N ALA A 325 -10.98 -6.37 -9.54
CA ALA A 325 -10.01 -7.22 -8.85
C ALA A 325 -10.33 -8.70 -9.05
N THR A 326 -11.58 -9.08 -8.77
CA THR A 326 -11.99 -10.49 -8.83
C THR A 326 -11.93 -11.09 -10.23
N THR A 327 -12.16 -10.31 -11.29
CA THR A 327 -11.99 -10.78 -12.67
C THR A 327 -10.54 -11.15 -12.94
N LEU A 328 -9.60 -10.23 -12.66
CA LEU A 328 -8.17 -10.49 -12.88
C LEU A 328 -7.65 -11.65 -12.02
N LEU A 329 -8.09 -11.73 -10.76
CA LEU A 329 -7.74 -12.83 -9.88
C LEU A 329 -8.26 -14.18 -10.38
N LYS A 330 -9.48 -14.25 -10.93
CA LYS A 330 -10.01 -15.48 -11.53
C LYS A 330 -9.15 -15.96 -12.70
N ASP A 331 -8.77 -15.03 -13.57
CA ASP A 331 -7.95 -15.35 -14.74
C ASP A 331 -6.54 -15.81 -14.30
N ALA A 332 -5.93 -15.11 -13.35
CA ALA A 332 -4.63 -15.49 -12.78
C ALA A 332 -4.67 -16.87 -12.10
N ILE A 333 -5.66 -17.14 -11.24
CA ILE A 333 -5.86 -18.44 -10.59
C ILE A 333 -6.03 -19.55 -11.64
N LYS A 334 -6.83 -19.29 -12.68
CA LYS A 334 -7.08 -20.26 -13.75
C LYS A 334 -5.80 -20.55 -14.56
N SER A 335 -4.92 -19.56 -14.75
CA SER A 335 -3.61 -19.77 -15.38
C SER A 335 -2.68 -20.57 -14.48
N LEU A 336 -2.53 -20.17 -13.22
CA LEU A 336 -1.69 -20.85 -12.22
C LEU A 336 -2.02 -22.34 -12.11
N ILE A 337 -3.30 -22.69 -11.97
CA ILE A 337 -3.72 -24.09 -11.88
C ILE A 337 -3.44 -24.84 -13.19
N ARG A 338 -3.77 -24.26 -14.35
CA ARG A 338 -3.57 -24.94 -15.65
C ARG A 338 -2.10 -25.13 -15.96
N ASP A 339 -1.31 -24.07 -15.89
CA ASP A 339 0.11 -24.10 -16.19
C ASP A 339 0.87 -24.94 -15.16
N GLY A 340 0.48 -24.86 -13.89
CA GLY A 340 1.05 -25.65 -12.81
C GLY A 340 0.82 -27.15 -12.99
N LEU A 341 -0.40 -27.57 -13.33
CA LEU A 341 -0.68 -28.99 -13.59
C LEU A 341 0.03 -29.50 -14.84
N LEU A 342 0.03 -28.72 -15.93
CA LEU A 342 0.70 -29.10 -17.18
C LEU A 342 2.23 -29.22 -17.02
N LYS A 343 2.84 -28.36 -16.21
CA LYS A 343 4.30 -28.33 -15.98
C LYS A 343 4.73 -29.14 -14.76
N ARG A 344 3.78 -29.75 -14.04
CA ARG A 344 3.99 -30.38 -12.73
C ARG A 344 4.69 -29.45 -11.72
N ASN A 345 4.32 -28.17 -11.73
CA ASN A 345 4.83 -27.16 -10.80
C ASN A 345 3.93 -27.07 -9.56
N GLU A 346 4.37 -27.66 -8.45
CA GLU A 346 3.64 -27.67 -7.18
C GLU A 346 3.37 -26.27 -6.63
N ASN A 347 4.30 -25.32 -6.81
CA ASN A 347 4.17 -23.96 -6.28
C ASN A 347 3.04 -23.19 -6.98
N ASP A 348 2.91 -23.33 -8.29
CA ASP A 348 1.84 -22.67 -9.05
C ASP A 348 0.47 -23.24 -8.67
N VAL A 349 0.37 -24.57 -8.55
CA VAL A 349 -0.88 -25.23 -8.14
C VAL A 349 -1.26 -24.82 -6.71
N THR A 350 -0.31 -24.88 -5.78
CA THR A 350 -0.51 -24.47 -4.38
C THR A 350 -0.95 -23.02 -4.28
N THR A 351 -0.27 -22.11 -5.00
CA THR A 351 -0.63 -20.69 -5.07
C THR A 351 -2.04 -20.51 -5.61
N GLY A 352 -2.39 -21.18 -6.70
CA GLY A 352 -3.73 -21.13 -7.28
C GLY A 352 -4.82 -21.53 -6.29
N PHE A 353 -4.62 -22.60 -5.53
CA PHE A 353 -5.57 -23.06 -4.50
C PHE A 353 -5.66 -22.09 -3.32
N ILE A 354 -4.54 -21.60 -2.79
CA ILE A 354 -4.51 -20.62 -1.70
C ILE A 354 -5.29 -19.36 -2.10
N LEU A 355 -5.02 -18.82 -3.30
CA LEU A 355 -5.69 -17.63 -3.81
C LEU A 355 -7.18 -17.86 -4.05
N ALA A 356 -7.56 -19.02 -4.59
CA ALA A 356 -8.96 -19.37 -4.79
C ALA A 356 -9.76 -19.46 -3.48
N ARG A 357 -9.17 -20.12 -2.47
CA ARG A 357 -9.75 -20.21 -1.13
C ARG A 357 -9.90 -18.82 -0.52
N HIS A 358 -8.84 -18.03 -0.54
CA HIS A 358 -8.87 -16.67 -0.01
C HIS A 358 -9.91 -15.78 -0.70
N CYS A 359 -9.95 -15.79 -2.04
CA CYS A 359 -10.96 -15.05 -2.79
C CYS A 359 -12.39 -15.52 -2.47
N SER A 360 -12.59 -16.83 -2.27
CA SER A 360 -13.89 -17.39 -1.86
C SER A 360 -14.34 -16.89 -0.49
N LEU A 361 -13.39 -16.62 0.42
CA LEU A 361 -13.65 -16.08 1.75
C LEU A 361 -13.99 -14.58 1.70
N VAL A 362 -13.18 -13.80 0.99
CA VAL A 362 -13.25 -12.32 1.08
C VAL A 362 -14.14 -11.65 0.04
N ALA A 363 -14.50 -12.33 -1.06
CA ALA A 363 -15.22 -11.74 -2.19
C ALA A 363 -16.59 -12.39 -2.44
N SER A 364 -17.41 -12.57 -1.40
CA SER A 364 -18.69 -13.31 -1.44
C SER A 364 -19.69 -12.84 -2.51
N THR A 365 -19.62 -11.58 -2.96
CA THR A 365 -20.48 -11.02 -4.00
C THR A 365 -19.99 -11.27 -5.44
N PHE A 366 -18.68 -11.31 -5.67
CA PHE A 366 -18.09 -11.27 -7.01
C PHE A 366 -17.22 -12.49 -7.32
N PHE A 367 -16.80 -13.25 -6.32
CA PHE A 367 -16.15 -14.54 -6.43
C PHE A 367 -17.08 -15.63 -5.91
N SER A 368 -17.10 -16.78 -6.58
CA SER A 368 -17.92 -17.91 -6.14
C SER A 368 -17.35 -18.52 -4.87
N ARG A 369 -18.21 -19.00 -3.97
CA ARG A 369 -17.78 -19.84 -2.84
C ARG A 369 -16.89 -20.98 -3.31
N TYR A 370 -16.04 -21.47 -2.41
CA TYR A 370 -15.03 -22.48 -2.75
C TYR A 370 -15.66 -23.72 -3.39
N GLU A 371 -16.78 -24.22 -2.85
CA GLU A 371 -17.54 -25.33 -3.44
C GLU A 371 -17.85 -25.13 -4.93
N LYS A 372 -18.40 -23.96 -5.27
CA LYS A 372 -18.85 -23.63 -6.62
C LYS A 372 -17.65 -23.32 -7.51
N TRP A 373 -16.61 -22.70 -6.96
CA TRP A 373 -15.35 -22.50 -7.68
C TRP A 373 -14.71 -23.84 -8.05
N PHE A 374 -14.57 -24.76 -7.09
CA PHE A 374 -13.94 -26.07 -7.26
C PHE A 374 -14.70 -26.90 -8.30
N THR A 375 -16.04 -26.97 -8.17
CA THR A 375 -16.89 -27.63 -9.17
C THR A 375 -16.70 -27.00 -10.56
N ASN A 376 -16.81 -25.67 -10.68
CA ASN A 376 -16.66 -25.01 -11.99
C ASN A 376 -15.25 -25.20 -12.60
N MET A 377 -14.20 -25.31 -11.78
CA MET A 377 -12.83 -25.49 -12.26
C MET A 377 -12.60 -26.88 -12.82
N PHE A 378 -13.15 -27.92 -12.18
CA PHE A 378 -12.77 -29.31 -12.46
C PHE A 378 -13.89 -30.22 -12.99
N GLU A 379 -15.18 -29.84 -12.94
CA GLU A 379 -16.30 -30.72 -13.35
C GLU A 379 -16.36 -30.96 -14.86
N SER A 380 -15.91 -30.00 -15.67
CA SER A 380 -16.02 -30.10 -17.14
C SER A 380 -14.88 -30.91 -17.74
N GLY A 381 -15.16 -32.08 -18.31
CA GLY A 381 -14.13 -32.93 -18.93
C GLY A 381 -13.35 -32.27 -20.08
N MET A 382 -13.93 -31.32 -20.81
CA MET A 382 -13.20 -30.62 -21.89
C MET A 382 -12.37 -29.43 -21.41
N TYR A 383 -12.82 -28.75 -20.35
CA TYR A 383 -12.20 -27.49 -19.90
C TYR A 383 -11.46 -27.61 -18.57
N SER A 384 -11.55 -28.76 -17.91
CA SER A 384 -10.81 -29.08 -16.68
C SER A 384 -9.31 -29.00 -16.94
N PRO A 385 -8.56 -28.30 -16.08
CA PRO A 385 -7.09 -28.35 -16.07
C PRO A 385 -6.50 -29.75 -15.82
N ALA A 386 -7.30 -30.67 -15.29
CA ALA A 386 -6.94 -32.06 -14.97
C ALA A 386 -7.79 -33.04 -15.81
N ASN A 387 -7.76 -32.90 -17.13
CA ASN A 387 -8.62 -33.67 -18.05
C ASN A 387 -7.97 -34.95 -18.60
N ASP A 388 -6.68 -35.16 -18.35
CA ASP A 388 -5.95 -36.37 -18.72
C ASP A 388 -5.38 -37.08 -17.47
N ALA A 389 -4.93 -38.31 -17.65
CA ALA A 389 -4.49 -39.15 -16.54
C ALA A 389 -3.24 -38.59 -15.82
N GLU A 390 -2.34 -37.91 -16.53
CA GLU A 390 -1.11 -37.39 -15.95
C GLU A 390 -1.40 -36.18 -15.06
N THR A 391 -2.10 -35.18 -15.61
CA THR A 391 -2.46 -33.96 -14.87
C THR A 391 -3.39 -34.26 -13.69
N PHE A 392 -4.31 -35.22 -13.84
CA PHE A 392 -5.19 -35.67 -12.77
C PHE A 392 -4.45 -36.43 -11.66
N THR A 393 -3.50 -37.30 -12.02
CA THR A 393 -2.69 -38.03 -11.03
C THR A 393 -1.87 -37.05 -10.21
N PHE A 394 -1.20 -36.10 -10.87
CA PHE A 394 -0.43 -35.06 -10.19
C PHE A 394 -1.29 -34.16 -9.28
N LEU A 395 -2.49 -33.75 -9.72
CA LEU A 395 -3.44 -33.04 -8.86
C LEU A 395 -3.79 -33.88 -7.61
N THR A 396 -4.03 -35.18 -7.79
CA THR A 396 -4.44 -36.06 -6.68
C THR A 396 -3.29 -36.30 -5.71
N GLU A 397 -2.05 -36.45 -6.21
CA GLU A 397 -0.83 -36.50 -5.38
C GLU A 397 -0.70 -35.25 -4.50
N MET A 398 -0.89 -34.07 -5.09
CA MET A 398 -0.87 -32.78 -4.39
C MET A 398 -1.96 -32.67 -3.32
N LEU A 399 -3.21 -32.98 -3.67
CA LEU A 399 -4.32 -32.96 -2.71
C LEU A 399 -4.10 -33.95 -1.56
N THR A 400 -3.48 -35.09 -1.85
CA THR A 400 -3.14 -36.12 -0.86
C THR A 400 -2.03 -35.64 0.07
N SER A 401 -0.99 -34.97 -0.44
CA SER A 401 0.11 -34.46 0.38
C SER A 401 -0.33 -33.34 1.34
N TRP A 402 -1.37 -32.59 0.99
CA TRP A 402 -1.93 -31.54 1.86
C TRP A 402 -2.83 -32.07 2.99
N LEU A 403 -3.37 -33.30 2.89
CA LEU A 403 -4.34 -33.87 3.84
C LEU A 403 -3.99 -33.69 5.33
N PRO A 404 -2.73 -33.85 5.79
CA PRO A 404 -2.40 -33.69 7.21
C PRO A 404 -2.73 -32.28 7.74
N ASN A 405 -2.52 -31.26 6.91
CA ASN A 405 -2.62 -29.85 7.27
C ASN A 405 -3.87 -29.16 6.69
N GLU A 406 -4.63 -29.84 5.85
CA GLU A 406 -5.79 -29.28 5.15
C GLU A 406 -6.98 -29.10 6.12
N PRO A 407 -7.58 -27.89 6.21
CA PRO A 407 -8.77 -27.67 7.01
C PRO A 407 -9.97 -28.54 6.61
N SER A 408 -10.75 -28.99 7.60
CA SER A 408 -11.89 -29.90 7.39
C SER A 408 -12.94 -29.36 6.41
N CYS A 409 -13.15 -28.05 6.39
CA CYS A 409 -14.09 -27.38 5.46
C CYS A 409 -13.76 -27.64 3.99
N PHE A 410 -12.48 -27.56 3.60
CA PHE A 410 -12.06 -27.79 2.22
C PHE A 410 -12.10 -29.29 1.88
N LEU A 411 -11.76 -30.15 2.84
CA LEU A 411 -11.89 -31.60 2.69
C LEU A 411 -13.34 -32.03 2.46
N HIS A 412 -14.29 -31.42 3.17
CA HIS A 412 -15.72 -31.68 2.95
C HIS A 412 -16.15 -31.33 1.52
N VAL A 413 -15.64 -30.23 0.96
CA VAL A 413 -15.90 -29.86 -0.44
C VAL A 413 -15.34 -30.91 -1.38
N HIS A 414 -14.08 -31.33 -1.22
CA HIS A 414 -13.49 -32.35 -2.08
C HIS A 414 -14.21 -33.72 -1.97
N ALA A 415 -14.65 -34.10 -0.76
CA ALA A 415 -15.39 -35.33 -0.51
C ALA A 415 -16.80 -35.32 -1.12
N THR A 416 -17.42 -34.14 -1.24
CA THR A 416 -18.80 -33.97 -1.69
C THR A 416 -18.89 -33.72 -3.19
N PHE A 417 -17.98 -32.91 -3.74
CA PHE A 417 -18.04 -32.44 -5.12
C PHE A 417 -16.94 -33.12 -5.94
N TRP A 418 -17.35 -33.93 -6.90
CA TRP A 418 -16.44 -34.73 -7.70
C TRP A 418 -15.92 -33.91 -8.90
N PRO A 419 -14.59 -33.88 -9.12
CA PRO A 419 -14.03 -33.39 -10.38
C PRO A 419 -14.36 -34.36 -11.52
N PHE A 420 -14.14 -33.93 -12.75
CA PHE A 420 -14.04 -34.85 -13.87
C PHE A 420 -12.89 -35.82 -13.62
N VAL A 421 -13.17 -37.12 -13.68
CA VAL A 421 -12.18 -38.18 -13.48
C VAL A 421 -11.85 -38.83 -14.82
N PRO A 422 -10.62 -38.65 -15.35
CA PRO A 422 -10.20 -39.28 -16.59
C PRO A 422 -10.25 -40.81 -16.52
N LYS A 423 -10.30 -41.44 -17.69
CA LYS A 423 -10.34 -42.91 -17.81
C LYS A 423 -9.08 -43.50 -17.17
N GLY A 424 -9.26 -44.42 -16.21
CA GLY A 424 -8.18 -45.09 -15.49
C GLY A 424 -7.85 -44.50 -14.12
N CYS A 425 -8.34 -43.30 -13.79
CA CYS A 425 -7.97 -42.61 -12.53
C CYS A 425 -9.01 -42.74 -11.40
N ARG A 426 -10.05 -43.57 -11.60
CA ARG A 426 -11.16 -43.70 -10.63
C ARG A 426 -10.71 -44.30 -9.30
N GLU A 427 -9.80 -45.27 -9.33
CA GLU A 427 -9.24 -45.89 -8.12
C GLU A 427 -8.42 -44.88 -7.32
N THR A 428 -7.50 -44.16 -7.99
CA THR A 428 -6.71 -43.08 -7.40
C THR A 428 -7.58 -42.02 -6.71
N TRP A 429 -8.69 -41.60 -7.34
CA TRP A 429 -9.61 -40.66 -6.71
C TRP A 429 -10.35 -41.25 -5.51
N ASN A 430 -10.77 -42.51 -5.59
CA ASN A 430 -11.43 -43.19 -4.47
C ASN A 430 -10.50 -43.34 -3.26
N ASP A 431 -9.22 -43.62 -3.49
CA ASP A 431 -8.21 -43.70 -2.44
C ASP A 431 -8.07 -42.35 -1.72
N TYR A 432 -7.90 -41.27 -2.49
CA TYR A 432 -7.87 -39.91 -1.96
C TYR A 432 -9.12 -39.57 -1.13
N ILE A 433 -10.31 -39.85 -1.65
CA ILE A 433 -11.57 -39.56 -0.95
C ILE A 433 -11.72 -40.39 0.33
N SER A 434 -11.22 -41.62 0.34
CA SER A 434 -11.21 -42.47 1.54
C SER A 434 -10.31 -41.87 2.61
N LEU A 435 -9.10 -41.43 2.24
CA LEU A 435 -8.19 -40.73 3.16
C LEU A 435 -8.78 -39.41 3.66
N ALA A 436 -9.38 -38.60 2.79
CA ALA A 436 -10.03 -37.35 3.17
C ALA A 436 -11.18 -37.57 4.17
N LYS A 437 -12.00 -38.61 3.98
CA LYS A 437 -13.09 -38.97 4.91
C LYS A 437 -12.59 -39.44 6.28
N VAL A 438 -11.52 -40.24 6.30
CA VAL A 438 -10.85 -40.63 7.55
C VAL A 438 -10.37 -39.38 8.28
N ARG A 439 -9.65 -38.50 7.58
CA ARG A 439 -9.19 -37.23 8.14
C ARG A 439 -10.33 -36.38 8.69
N ILE A 440 -11.44 -36.24 7.95
CA ILE A 440 -12.65 -35.54 8.41
C ILE A 440 -13.22 -36.17 9.70
N SER A 441 -13.22 -37.50 9.83
CA SER A 441 -13.73 -38.17 11.04
C SER A 441 -12.84 -37.97 12.27
N GLU A 442 -11.54 -37.76 12.06
CA GLU A 442 -10.57 -37.43 13.11
C GLU A 442 -10.73 -35.99 13.61
N TYR A 443 -11.30 -35.09 12.80
CA TYR A 443 -11.45 -33.65 13.10
C TYR A 443 -12.42 -33.30 14.25
N LYS A 444 -12.79 -34.24 15.12
CA LYS A 444 -13.59 -33.98 16.33
C LYS A 444 -12.88 -33.11 17.39
N GLU A 445 -11.59 -32.80 17.22
CA GLU A 445 -10.77 -32.04 18.19
C GLU A 445 -10.48 -30.58 17.84
N VAL A 446 -11.01 -30.01 16.75
CA VAL A 446 -10.71 -28.61 16.37
C VAL A 446 -11.95 -27.85 15.86
N GLU A 447 -12.95 -27.70 16.74
CA GLU A 447 -14.06 -26.73 16.55
C GLU A 447 -13.55 -25.27 16.44
N GLU A 448 -12.30 -24.99 16.83
CA GLU A 448 -11.70 -23.66 16.78
C GLU A 448 -11.31 -23.19 15.36
N ALA A 449 -10.95 -24.11 14.45
CA ALA A 449 -10.61 -23.77 13.06
C ALA A 449 -11.86 -23.44 12.21
N MET A 450 -13.03 -23.87 12.67
CA MET A 450 -14.32 -23.61 12.01
C MET A 450 -14.78 -22.15 12.15
N GLN A 451 -14.15 -21.36 13.03
CA GLN A 451 -14.44 -19.93 13.20
C GLN A 451 -14.02 -19.04 12.01
N PHE A 452 -13.17 -19.54 11.08
CA PHE A 452 -12.66 -18.76 9.95
C PHE A 452 -13.60 -18.68 8.74
N GLU A 453 -14.64 -19.53 8.69
CA GLU A 453 -15.73 -19.45 7.70
C GLU A 453 -17.07 -19.25 8.42
N PRO A 454 -17.49 -17.99 8.72
CA PRO A 454 -18.78 -17.74 9.39
C PRO A 454 -20.00 -18.32 8.63
N ASN A 455 -19.84 -18.63 7.33
CA ASN A 455 -20.88 -19.22 6.48
C ASN A 455 -20.78 -20.76 6.33
N LEU A 456 -19.84 -21.43 7.02
CA LEU A 456 -19.74 -22.90 7.10
C LEU A 456 -20.07 -23.47 8.48
N ASN A 457 -20.23 -22.63 9.51
CA ASN A 457 -20.69 -23.08 10.83
C ASN A 457 -22.09 -23.70 10.80
N ASP A 458 -22.95 -23.23 9.89
CA ASP A 458 -24.24 -23.84 9.61
C ASP A 458 -24.59 -23.60 8.12
N PRO A 459 -24.08 -24.44 7.20
CA PRO A 459 -24.28 -24.26 5.76
C PRO A 459 -25.77 -24.31 5.39
N ILE A 460 -26.57 -25.01 6.19
CA ILE A 460 -28.01 -25.13 6.01
C ILE A 460 -28.71 -23.83 6.44
N GLN A 461 -28.32 -23.25 7.59
CA GLN A 461 -28.83 -21.95 8.04
C GLN A 461 -28.49 -20.83 7.05
N TYR A 462 -27.28 -20.83 6.49
CA TYR A 462 -26.91 -19.87 5.44
C TYR A 462 -27.72 -20.08 4.16
N GLU A 463 -27.93 -21.33 3.74
CA GLU A 463 -28.78 -21.65 2.58
C GLU A 463 -30.23 -21.18 2.79
N VAL A 464 -30.74 -21.33 4.01
CA VAL A 464 -32.04 -20.80 4.46
C VAL A 464 -32.07 -19.27 4.39
N GLU A 465 -31.05 -18.58 4.88
CA GLU A 465 -30.94 -17.12 4.84
C GLU A 465 -30.86 -16.57 3.41
N MET A 466 -30.10 -17.23 2.53
CA MET A 466 -30.04 -16.87 1.12
C MET A 466 -31.36 -17.10 0.40
N ALA A 467 -32.07 -18.18 0.73
CA ALA A 467 -33.41 -18.43 0.20
C ALA A 467 -34.41 -17.34 0.64
N ILE A 468 -34.35 -16.90 1.90
CA ILE A 468 -35.19 -15.82 2.43
C ILE A 468 -34.85 -14.48 1.75
N LYS A 469 -33.56 -14.13 1.61
CA LYS A 469 -33.14 -12.91 0.90
C LYS A 469 -33.52 -12.92 -0.57
N ALA A 470 -33.39 -14.06 -1.24
CA ALA A 470 -33.80 -14.22 -2.63
C ALA A 470 -35.31 -14.04 -2.80
N PHE A 471 -36.10 -14.61 -1.88
CA PHE A 471 -37.55 -14.43 -1.83
C PHE A 471 -37.94 -12.97 -1.53
N GLU A 472 -37.27 -12.30 -0.60
CA GLU A 472 -37.52 -10.90 -0.25
C GLU A 472 -37.38 -9.97 -1.46
N LYS A 473 -36.42 -10.27 -2.36
CA LYS A 473 -36.18 -9.47 -3.56
C LYS A 473 -37.26 -9.62 -4.65
N ASN A 474 -37.91 -10.77 -4.77
CA ASN A 474 -38.73 -11.10 -5.95
C ASN A 474 -40.11 -11.70 -5.64
N GLY A 475 -40.42 -11.96 -4.36
CA GLY A 475 -41.69 -12.53 -3.88
C GLY A 475 -41.99 -13.95 -4.38
N LYS A 476 -41.01 -14.64 -5.00
CA LYS A 476 -41.19 -15.97 -5.62
C LYS A 476 -40.29 -16.99 -4.92
N ILE A 477 -40.70 -18.26 -4.95
CA ILE A 477 -39.86 -19.35 -4.43
C ILE A 477 -38.56 -19.40 -5.25
N PRO A 478 -37.38 -19.31 -4.62
CA PRO A 478 -36.11 -19.37 -5.34
C PRO A 478 -35.97 -20.68 -6.13
N GLN A 479 -35.42 -20.60 -7.35
CA GLN A 479 -35.16 -21.77 -8.20
C GLN A 479 -34.26 -22.81 -7.52
N SER A 480 -33.34 -22.37 -6.66
CA SER A 480 -32.52 -23.26 -5.83
C SER A 480 -33.37 -24.16 -4.93
N ILE A 481 -34.40 -23.62 -4.28
CA ILE A 481 -35.32 -24.36 -3.41
C ILE A 481 -36.21 -25.32 -4.21
N LEU A 482 -36.71 -24.89 -5.38
CA LEU A 482 -37.48 -25.76 -6.27
C LEU A 482 -36.64 -26.96 -6.75
N LYS A 483 -35.38 -26.71 -7.13
CA LYS A 483 -34.45 -27.76 -7.53
C LYS A 483 -34.17 -28.73 -6.38
N LEU A 484 -33.97 -28.24 -5.14
CA LEU A 484 -33.79 -29.11 -3.97
C LEU A 484 -35.02 -29.97 -3.70
N TRP A 485 -36.23 -29.40 -3.78
CA TRP A 485 -37.47 -30.14 -3.59
C TRP A 485 -37.64 -31.28 -4.61
N ILE A 486 -37.31 -31.03 -5.89
CA ILE A 486 -37.48 -32.00 -6.98
C ILE A 486 -36.36 -33.03 -7.00
N VAL A 487 -35.10 -32.57 -6.92
CA VAL A 487 -33.90 -33.39 -7.19
C VAL A 487 -33.31 -33.99 -5.92
N ARG A 488 -33.44 -33.31 -4.78
CA ARG A 488 -32.83 -33.70 -3.50
C ARG A 488 -33.85 -33.70 -2.36
N LYS A 489 -35.02 -34.31 -2.61
CA LYS A 489 -36.18 -34.26 -1.69
C LYS A 489 -35.86 -34.69 -0.26
N LYS A 490 -35.01 -35.70 -0.08
CA LYS A 490 -34.55 -36.17 1.25
C LYS A 490 -33.79 -35.06 2.00
N TYR A 491 -32.80 -34.43 1.36
CA TYR A 491 -32.04 -33.32 1.93
C TYR A 491 -32.93 -32.11 2.25
N TYR A 492 -33.87 -31.79 1.37
CA TYR A 492 -34.82 -30.71 1.60
C TYR A 492 -35.68 -30.95 2.85
N LEU A 493 -36.24 -32.15 3.01
CA LEU A 493 -37.14 -32.48 4.12
C LEU A 493 -36.42 -32.70 5.45
N GLU A 494 -35.26 -33.36 5.44
CA GLU A 494 -34.57 -33.79 6.66
C GLU A 494 -33.54 -32.76 7.16
N SER A 495 -33.03 -31.89 6.29
CA SER A 495 -31.96 -30.95 6.62
C SER A 495 -32.41 -29.50 6.53
N LEU A 496 -32.86 -29.06 5.35
CA LEU A 496 -33.15 -27.65 5.10
C LEU A 496 -34.45 -27.16 5.76
N LEU A 497 -35.54 -27.91 5.60
CA LEU A 497 -36.86 -27.52 6.08
C LEU A 497 -36.93 -27.40 7.62
N PRO A 498 -36.34 -28.30 8.42
CA PRO A 498 -36.28 -28.15 9.88
C PRO A 498 -35.57 -26.87 10.33
N VAL A 499 -34.48 -26.46 9.64
CA VAL A 499 -33.75 -25.23 9.94
C VAL A 499 -34.54 -23.98 9.53
N LEU A 500 -35.24 -24.03 8.38
CA LEU A 500 -36.16 -22.97 7.98
C LEU A 500 -37.28 -22.76 9.01
N LEU A 501 -37.85 -23.85 9.54
CA LEU A 501 -38.93 -23.81 10.52
C LEU A 501 -38.45 -23.58 11.97
N ARG A 502 -37.13 -23.60 12.22
CA ARG A 502 -36.56 -23.37 13.55
C ARG A 502 -36.82 -21.94 14.05
N LYS A 503 -37.18 -21.83 15.34
CA LYS A 503 -37.35 -20.57 16.08
C LYS A 503 -35.99 -19.86 16.23
N PRO A 504 -35.93 -18.51 16.26
CA PRO A 504 -34.69 -17.80 16.62
C PRO A 504 -34.34 -18.10 18.07
N SER A 505 -33.08 -18.46 18.32
CA SER A 505 -32.54 -18.68 19.66
C SER A 505 -32.69 -17.41 20.51
N GLY A 506 -33.26 -17.56 21.71
CA GLY A 506 -33.75 -16.47 22.58
C GLY A 506 -32.72 -15.55 23.24
N HIS A 507 -31.67 -15.12 22.53
CA HIS A 507 -30.67 -14.17 23.06
C HIS A 507 -30.61 -12.83 22.31
N SER A 508 -31.47 -12.60 21.32
CA SER A 508 -31.70 -11.26 20.77
C SER A 508 -33.20 -11.06 20.61
N GLY A 509 -33.76 -10.04 21.25
CA GLY A 509 -35.19 -9.69 21.21
C GLY A 509 -35.67 -9.21 19.84
N VAL A 510 -35.16 -9.78 18.74
CA VAL A 510 -35.51 -9.42 17.38
C VAL A 510 -36.67 -10.33 16.92
N PRO A 511 -37.84 -9.77 16.57
CA PRO A 511 -38.97 -10.54 16.07
C PRO A 511 -38.62 -11.26 14.76
N LEU A 512 -39.29 -12.41 14.50
CA LEU A 512 -39.16 -13.16 13.25
C LEU A 512 -39.39 -12.22 12.05
N SER A 513 -38.46 -12.14 11.10
CA SER A 513 -38.64 -11.23 9.96
C SER A 513 -39.91 -11.56 9.17
N ASP A 514 -40.66 -10.54 8.77
CA ASP A 514 -41.90 -10.71 8.00
C ASP A 514 -41.66 -11.46 6.69
N SER A 515 -40.49 -11.28 6.09
CA SER A 515 -40.04 -11.99 4.90
C SER A 515 -39.94 -13.51 5.13
N LYS A 516 -39.41 -13.97 6.27
CA LYS A 516 -39.35 -15.41 6.62
C LYS A 516 -40.74 -16.01 6.79
N ARG A 517 -41.68 -15.30 7.45
CA ARG A 517 -43.07 -15.75 7.63
C ARG A 517 -43.78 -15.90 6.29
N ARG A 518 -43.72 -14.87 5.43
CA ARG A 518 -44.34 -14.90 4.10
C ARG A 518 -43.77 -16.00 3.23
N PHE A 519 -42.47 -16.29 3.36
CA PHE A 519 -41.84 -17.37 2.62
C PHE A 519 -42.35 -18.75 3.03
N ILE A 520 -42.47 -19.01 4.34
CA ILE A 520 -43.01 -20.27 4.88
C ILE A 520 -44.47 -20.47 4.46
N GLU A 521 -45.30 -19.42 4.53
CA GLU A 521 -46.71 -19.52 4.09
C GLU A 521 -46.84 -19.79 2.59
N LEU A 522 -45.98 -19.19 1.76
CA LEU A 522 -45.95 -19.47 0.33
C LEU A 522 -45.55 -20.94 0.05
N LEU A 523 -44.50 -21.44 0.70
CA LEU A 523 -44.08 -22.84 0.57
C LEU A 523 -45.18 -23.81 1.00
N ARG A 524 -45.94 -23.47 2.06
CA ARG A 524 -47.08 -24.25 2.52
C ARG A 524 -48.21 -24.28 1.49
N ARG A 525 -48.64 -23.13 0.98
CA ARG A 525 -49.69 -23.00 -0.05
C ARG A 525 -49.36 -23.83 -1.29
N GLU A 526 -48.08 -23.90 -1.62
CA GLU A 526 -47.53 -24.58 -2.79
C GLU A 526 -47.24 -26.08 -2.56
N GLY A 527 -47.70 -26.65 -1.43
CA GLY A 527 -47.58 -28.08 -1.11
C GLY A 527 -46.14 -28.54 -0.82
N LYS A 528 -45.23 -27.62 -0.51
CA LYS A 528 -43.79 -27.90 -0.31
C LYS A 528 -43.42 -28.05 1.17
N ILE A 529 -44.38 -27.99 2.08
CA ILE A 529 -44.20 -28.24 3.52
C ILE A 529 -45.22 -29.30 3.97
N PRO A 530 -44.80 -30.44 4.54
CA PRO A 530 -45.71 -31.43 5.12
C PRO A 530 -46.58 -30.86 6.25
N ASP A 531 -47.84 -31.29 6.32
CA ASP A 531 -48.84 -30.82 7.29
C ASP A 531 -48.39 -30.95 8.74
N ALA A 532 -47.72 -32.05 9.08
CA ALA A 532 -47.19 -32.32 10.41
C ALA A 532 -46.15 -31.25 10.84
N MET A 533 -45.14 -31.01 10.00
CA MET A 533 -44.08 -30.02 10.28
C MET A 533 -44.60 -28.58 10.36
N TYR A 534 -45.60 -28.23 9.53
CA TYR A 534 -46.22 -26.91 9.60
C TYR A 534 -47.06 -26.72 10.87
N THR A 535 -47.75 -27.77 11.32
CA THR A 535 -48.54 -27.76 12.55
C THR A 535 -47.63 -27.58 13.78
N GLU A 536 -46.50 -28.29 13.84
CA GLU A 536 -45.47 -28.12 14.87
C GLU A 536 -44.89 -26.71 14.89
N TYR A 537 -44.56 -26.15 13.71
CA TYR A 537 -44.11 -24.77 13.57
C TYR A 537 -45.11 -23.75 14.13
N LYS A 538 -46.41 -23.88 13.78
CA LYS A 538 -47.47 -22.99 14.28
C LYS A 538 -47.64 -23.13 15.80
N ALA A 539 -47.54 -24.34 16.35
CA ALA A 539 -47.59 -24.57 17.78
C ALA A 539 -46.41 -23.89 18.51
N ALA A 540 -45.20 -24.03 17.97
CA ALA A 540 -43.98 -23.45 18.54
C ALA A 540 -43.94 -21.91 18.51
N ILE A 541 -44.69 -21.26 17.60
CA ILE A 541 -44.85 -19.80 17.56
C ILE A 541 -45.94 -19.31 18.52
N ARG A 542 -46.97 -20.12 18.79
CA ARG A 542 -48.08 -19.76 19.71
C ARG A 542 -47.70 -19.89 21.19
N SER A 543 -46.68 -20.69 21.52
CA SER A 543 -46.19 -20.89 22.89
C SER A 543 -45.18 -19.82 23.35
N SER A 544 -45.23 -18.62 22.76
CA SER A 544 -44.43 -17.43 23.08
C SER A 544 -45.25 -16.19 22.83
#